data_AF-A0A6C2UDM6-F1
#
_entry.id   AF-A0A6C2UDM6-F1
#
_cell.length_a   1.000
_cell.length_b   1.000
_cell.length_c   1.000
_cell.angle_alpha   90.00
_cell.angle_beta   90.00
_cell.angle_gamma   90.00
#
_symmetry.space_group_name_H-M   'P 1'
#
loop_
_entity.id
_entity.type
_entity.pdbx_description
1 polymer ?
#
loop_
_entity_poly.entity_id
_entity_poly.type
_entity_poly.pdbx_seq_one_letter_code
_entity_poly.pdbx_strand_id
1 'polypeptide(L)'
;MRWVALLLCMTGLHAAFGDAAYVDYELKLVFPAKLGGMDCEKVEKYNNEDLGFSLFYQRGDQFDAEVSVYNLGRPSIETGHDVDGIDIVIRSVEDDYKRREEGAAVSNVRKRGTMVVPKKGEIQFSNTVFQYLQPRGIDGRTNNVPRILSVYATAAHNHFFKIQFSFDVAGSKDARLMADRMVQELSTTIKGGLSEEELLLAACTALIRNPADYGGRAAAQLVLAQSQTMDNLNIYPHLFAWPDGYRKPKNANLLIAAYFAGMIQVVVPQKLEAGGECEGFIAMLSAYESLRKNDQIESIPDFDEWVKAADKKALFQELLYAPVE
;
A
#
# COMPACT_ATOMS: atom_id res chain seq x y z
N MET A 1 17.44 -4.51 -45.81
CA MET A 1 16.52 -4.90 -44.72
C MET A 1 17.25 -4.76 -43.38
N ARG A 2 16.98 -3.70 -42.61
CA ARG A 2 17.41 -3.55 -41.20
C ARG A 2 16.36 -2.73 -40.46
N TRP A 3 15.34 -3.42 -39.95
CA TRP A 3 14.31 -2.89 -39.06
C TRP A 3 13.99 -3.97 -38.02
N VAL A 4 14.85 -4.16 -37.01
CA VAL A 4 14.55 -5.00 -35.82
C VAL A 4 15.18 -4.45 -34.53
N ALA A 5 15.58 -3.18 -34.48
CA ALA A 5 16.34 -2.65 -33.33
C ALA A 5 15.59 -1.64 -32.44
N LEU A 6 14.25 -1.57 -32.48
CA LEU A 6 13.49 -0.57 -31.70
C LEU A 6 12.42 -1.12 -30.75
N LEU A 7 12.34 -2.43 -30.54
CA LEU A 7 11.29 -3.06 -29.72
C LEU A 7 11.79 -3.70 -28.42
N LEU A 8 13.07 -3.57 -28.09
CA LEU A 8 13.70 -4.21 -26.93
C LEU A 8 14.08 -3.24 -25.78
N CYS A 9 13.77 -1.95 -25.91
CA CYS A 9 14.08 -0.94 -24.87
C CYS A 9 12.88 -0.46 -24.04
N MET A 10 11.65 -0.93 -24.31
CA MET A 10 10.45 -0.51 -23.56
C MET A 10 9.94 -1.52 -22.52
N THR A 11 10.56 -2.70 -22.39
CA THR A 11 10.19 -3.71 -21.39
C THR A 11 11.18 -3.82 -20.23
N GLY A 12 12.25 -3.01 -20.23
CA GLY A 12 13.36 -3.11 -19.28
C GLY A 12 13.31 -2.23 -18.02
N LEU A 13 12.31 -1.35 -17.87
CA LEU A 13 12.21 -0.43 -16.73
C LEU A 13 11.13 -0.82 -15.69
N HIS A 14 10.41 -1.92 -15.89
CA HIS A 14 9.36 -2.40 -14.98
C HIS A 14 9.89 -3.25 -13.80
N ALA A 15 11.21 -3.32 -13.57
CA ALA A 15 11.81 -4.33 -12.71
C ALA A 15 12.36 -3.84 -11.36
N ALA A 16 12.17 -2.57 -10.94
CA ALA A 16 12.78 -2.09 -9.70
C ALA A 16 11.83 -1.48 -8.64
N PHE A 17 10.59 -1.12 -8.98
CA PHE A 17 9.59 -0.70 -7.99
C PHE A 17 8.41 -1.65 -8.06
N GLY A 18 8.50 -2.76 -7.31
CA GLY A 18 7.34 -3.63 -7.11
C GLY A 18 6.15 -2.80 -6.64
N ASP A 19 4.94 -3.14 -7.12
CA ASP A 19 3.69 -2.43 -6.81
C ASP A 19 3.69 -1.91 -5.36
N ALA A 20 3.55 -0.60 -5.16
CA ALA A 20 3.51 0.00 -3.83
C ALA A 20 2.07 -0.08 -3.27
N ALA A 21 1.93 -0.46 -1.99
CA ALA A 21 0.68 -0.30 -1.25
C ALA A 21 0.60 1.06 -0.57
N TYR A 22 1.72 1.49 0.03
CA TYR A 22 1.79 2.70 0.82
C TYR A 22 3.19 3.29 0.76
N VAL A 23 3.26 4.61 0.78
CA VAL A 23 4.51 5.36 0.86
C VAL A 23 4.44 6.26 2.08
N ASP A 24 5.38 6.08 3.00
CA ASP A 24 5.62 7.02 4.08
C ASP A 24 6.78 7.92 3.66
N TYR A 25 6.48 9.17 3.35
CA TYR A 25 7.47 10.11 2.85
C TYR A 25 8.38 10.66 3.96
N GLU A 26 7.86 10.78 5.19
CA GLU A 26 8.63 11.26 6.34
C GLU A 26 9.73 10.25 6.70
N LEU A 27 9.37 8.97 6.72
CA LEU A 27 10.29 7.88 7.02
C LEU A 27 11.03 7.37 5.77
N LYS A 28 10.67 7.87 4.58
CA LYS A 28 11.20 7.43 3.27
C LYS A 28 11.04 5.92 3.06
N LEU A 29 9.88 5.39 3.40
CA LEU A 29 9.56 3.96 3.32
C LEU A 29 8.53 3.69 2.23
N VAL A 30 8.75 2.60 1.49
CA VAL A 30 7.77 2.06 0.53
C VAL A 30 7.37 0.66 0.99
N PHE A 31 6.10 0.51 1.33
CA PHE A 31 5.50 -0.77 1.67
C PHE A 31 4.95 -1.44 0.40
N PRO A 32 5.28 -2.71 0.16
CA PRO A 32 4.87 -3.38 -1.06
C PRO A 32 3.38 -3.74 -1.03
N ALA A 33 2.79 -3.83 -2.22
CA ALA A 33 1.46 -4.38 -2.48
C ALA A 33 1.33 -5.84 -2.09
N LYS A 34 2.45 -6.57 -2.10
CA LYS A 34 2.55 -7.95 -1.65
C LYS A 34 3.63 -8.10 -0.62
N LEU A 35 3.30 -8.71 0.52
CA LEU A 35 4.24 -9.00 1.60
C LEU A 35 4.14 -10.48 2.00
N GLY A 36 5.26 -11.20 1.96
CA GLY A 36 5.26 -12.66 2.18
C GLY A 36 4.42 -13.43 1.14
N GLY A 37 4.08 -12.80 0.02
CA GLY A 37 3.15 -13.34 -0.99
C GLY A 37 1.66 -13.15 -0.66
N MET A 38 1.31 -12.30 0.31
CA MET A 38 -0.06 -11.88 0.63
C MET A 38 -0.34 -10.49 0.07
N ASP A 39 -1.55 -10.26 -0.44
CA ASP A 39 -1.96 -8.97 -1.01
C ASP A 39 -2.32 -7.98 0.10
N CYS A 40 -1.94 -6.71 -0.07
CA CYS A 40 -2.36 -5.64 0.81
C CYS A 40 -3.82 -5.28 0.50
N GLU A 41 -4.68 -5.46 1.50
CA GLU A 41 -6.12 -5.23 1.43
C GLU A 41 -6.50 -3.78 1.77
N LYS A 42 -5.87 -3.23 2.81
CA LYS A 42 -6.14 -1.86 3.27
C LYS A 42 -4.98 -1.28 4.09
N VAL A 43 -4.98 0.04 4.17
CA VAL A 43 -4.11 0.84 5.03
C VAL A 43 -4.98 1.69 5.96
N GLU A 44 -4.65 1.73 7.24
CA GLU A 44 -5.37 2.53 8.25
C GLU A 44 -4.38 3.40 9.03
N LYS A 45 -4.74 4.67 9.25
CA LYS A 45 -4.01 5.56 10.17
C LYS A 45 -4.60 5.42 11.57
N TYR A 46 -3.77 5.44 12.61
CA TYR A 46 -4.29 5.52 13.97
C TYR A 46 -5.01 6.86 14.19
N ASN A 47 -6.05 6.86 15.03
CA ASN A 47 -6.86 8.05 15.31
C ASN A 47 -6.05 9.22 15.89
N ASN A 48 -4.93 8.93 16.54
CA ASN A 48 -3.96 9.93 16.92
C ASN A 48 -2.92 10.03 15.79
N GLU A 49 -2.88 11.17 15.11
CA GLU A 49 -2.09 11.36 13.90
C GLU A 49 -0.61 11.06 14.09
N ASP A 50 -0.10 11.34 15.29
CA ASP A 50 1.31 11.16 15.66
C ASP A 50 1.64 9.70 15.97
N LEU A 51 0.63 8.83 16.10
CA LEU A 51 0.83 7.46 16.56
C LEU A 51 1.20 6.52 15.41
N GLY A 52 0.92 6.85 14.13
CA GLY A 52 1.38 6.09 12.96
C GLY A 52 0.27 5.39 12.16
N PHE A 53 0.57 4.22 11.58
CA PHE A 53 -0.34 3.49 10.68
C PHE A 53 -0.21 1.95 10.76
N SER A 54 -1.19 1.25 10.20
CA SER A 54 -1.20 -0.20 9.97
C SER A 54 -1.54 -0.54 8.52
N LEU A 55 -0.83 -1.53 7.96
CA LEU A 55 -1.17 -2.19 6.71
C LEU A 55 -1.67 -3.60 6.98
N PHE A 56 -2.74 -3.98 6.30
CA PHE A 56 -3.36 -5.30 6.44
C PHE A 56 -3.13 -6.10 5.15
N TYR A 57 -2.54 -7.28 5.31
CA TYR A 57 -2.23 -8.22 4.24
C TYR A 57 -3.01 -9.50 4.44
N GLN A 58 -3.53 -10.09 3.36
CA GLN A 58 -4.32 -11.31 3.44
C GLN A 58 -4.05 -12.25 2.27
N ARG A 59 -4.22 -13.55 2.51
CA ARG A 59 -4.30 -14.57 1.45
C ARG A 59 -5.34 -15.62 1.80
N GLY A 60 -6.56 -15.40 1.26
CA GLY A 60 -7.74 -16.19 1.62
C GLY A 60 -8.05 -16.09 3.12
N ASP A 61 -8.78 -17.07 3.66
CA ASP A 61 -9.17 -17.05 5.08
C ASP A 61 -8.10 -17.68 6.02
N GLN A 62 -7.04 -18.25 5.44
CA GLN A 62 -6.05 -19.02 6.17
C GLN A 62 -4.91 -18.16 6.72
N PHE A 63 -4.54 -17.09 6.03
CA PHE A 63 -3.38 -16.27 6.35
C PHE A 63 -3.75 -14.79 6.38
N ASP A 64 -3.40 -14.13 7.48
CA ASP A 64 -3.57 -12.70 7.67
C ASP A 64 -2.32 -12.11 8.34
N ALA A 65 -1.94 -10.89 7.96
CA ALA A 65 -0.90 -10.15 8.64
C ALA A 65 -1.24 -8.67 8.79
N GLU A 66 -0.91 -8.12 9.96
CA GLU A 66 -0.91 -6.68 10.20
C GLU A 66 0.53 -6.20 10.36
N VAL A 67 0.93 -5.22 9.56
CA VAL A 67 2.20 -4.49 9.74
C VAL A 67 1.87 -3.12 10.30
N SER A 68 2.25 -2.85 11.54
CA SER A 68 2.06 -1.57 12.21
C SER A 68 3.39 -0.82 12.34
N VAL A 69 3.36 0.49 12.09
CA VAL A 69 4.49 1.41 12.30
C VAL A 69 4.02 2.55 13.19
N TYR A 70 4.69 2.77 14.32
CA TYR A 70 4.24 3.72 15.34
C TYR A 70 5.35 4.16 16.31
N ASN A 71 5.28 5.36 16.86
CA ASN A 71 6.32 5.92 17.76
C ASN A 71 5.92 5.94 19.26
N LEU A 72 4.69 5.55 19.62
CA LEU A 72 4.14 5.64 20.98
C LEU A 72 4.26 7.04 21.62
N GLY A 73 4.31 8.11 20.84
CA GLY A 73 4.52 9.49 21.31
C GLY A 73 5.90 9.72 21.94
N ARG A 74 6.88 8.87 21.65
CA ARG A 74 8.24 9.02 22.17
C ARG A 74 9.05 9.98 21.28
N PRO A 75 9.89 10.84 21.88
CA PRO A 75 10.71 11.78 21.13
C PRO A 75 11.84 11.09 20.36
N SER A 76 12.39 10.01 20.92
CA SER A 76 13.48 9.22 20.35
C SER A 76 13.32 7.75 20.70
N ILE A 77 13.52 6.87 19.71
CA ILE A 77 13.56 5.42 19.85
C ILE A 77 14.84 4.95 19.18
N GLU A 78 15.66 4.23 19.95
CA GLU A 78 16.87 3.61 19.44
C GLU A 78 16.54 2.50 18.43
N THR A 79 17.45 2.27 17.49
CA THR A 79 17.29 1.19 16.50
C THR A 79 17.69 -0.15 17.13
N GLY A 80 16.83 -1.16 17.04
CA GLY A 80 17.14 -2.50 17.50
C GLY A 80 15.93 -3.32 17.92
N HIS A 81 16.16 -4.59 18.21
CA HIS A 81 15.14 -5.56 18.60
C HIS A 81 15.02 -5.76 20.11
N ASP A 82 15.97 -5.22 20.85
CA ASP A 82 16.15 -5.34 22.30
C ASP A 82 16.13 -3.96 22.98
N VAL A 83 15.69 -2.92 22.26
CA VAL A 83 15.59 -1.55 22.78
C VAL A 83 14.41 -1.39 23.74
N ASP A 84 14.52 -0.39 24.61
CA ASP A 84 13.47 0.01 25.53
C ASP A 84 12.15 0.26 24.79
N GLY A 85 11.13 -0.56 25.07
CA GLY A 85 9.80 -0.45 24.49
C GLY A 85 9.39 -1.64 23.62
N ILE A 86 10.31 -2.46 23.12
CA ILE A 86 9.95 -3.70 22.39
C ILE A 86 9.14 -4.65 23.28
N ASP A 87 9.51 -4.75 24.55
CA ASP A 87 8.76 -5.49 25.55
C ASP A 87 7.32 -4.98 25.72
N ILE A 88 7.12 -3.66 25.66
CA ILE A 88 5.79 -3.04 25.74
C ILE A 88 4.98 -3.38 24.49
N VAL A 89 5.60 -3.29 23.31
CA VAL A 89 5.00 -3.69 22.04
C VAL A 89 4.50 -5.14 22.09
N ILE A 90 5.34 -6.07 22.55
CA ILE A 90 4.97 -7.49 22.66
C ILE A 90 3.87 -7.70 23.72
N ARG A 91 4.01 -7.10 24.91
CA ARG A 91 3.01 -7.17 25.98
C ARG A 91 1.66 -6.62 25.54
N SER A 92 1.61 -5.58 24.72
CA SER A 92 0.34 -5.05 24.19
C SER A 92 -0.42 -6.08 23.36
N VAL A 93 0.29 -6.99 22.67
CA VAL A 93 -0.36 -8.08 21.93
C VAL A 93 -0.89 -9.13 22.90
N GLU A 94 -0.14 -9.44 23.96
CA GLU A 94 -0.60 -10.34 25.01
C GLU A 94 -1.88 -9.83 25.67
N ASP A 95 -1.91 -8.54 26.02
CA ASP A 95 -3.06 -7.92 26.64
C ASP A 95 -4.24 -7.79 25.68
N ASP A 96 -4.00 -7.56 24.38
CA ASP A 96 -5.06 -7.61 23.37
C ASP A 96 -5.70 -9.00 23.29
N TYR A 97 -4.89 -10.06 23.26
CA TYR A 97 -5.41 -11.42 23.17
C TYR A 97 -6.08 -11.89 24.46
N LYS A 98 -5.65 -11.44 25.64
CA LYS A 98 -6.40 -11.64 26.89
C LYS A 98 -7.79 -11.01 26.82
N ARG A 99 -7.88 -9.75 26.35
CA ARG A 99 -9.18 -9.08 26.17
C ARG A 99 -10.08 -9.80 25.16
N ARG A 100 -9.51 -10.31 24.06
CA ARG A 100 -10.26 -11.11 23.08
C ARG A 100 -10.74 -12.44 23.66
N GLU A 101 -9.97 -13.06 24.55
CA GLU A 101 -10.37 -14.28 25.26
C GLU A 101 -11.49 -14.00 26.26
N GLU A 102 -11.39 -12.94 27.05
CA GLU A 102 -12.45 -12.47 27.94
C GLU A 102 -13.74 -12.14 27.19
N GLY A 103 -13.62 -11.56 25.98
CA GLY A 103 -14.73 -11.29 25.06
C GLY A 103 -15.23 -12.49 24.25
N ALA A 104 -14.72 -13.70 24.51
CA ALA A 104 -15.04 -14.94 23.80
C ALA A 104 -14.79 -14.91 22.26
N ALA A 105 -14.01 -13.95 21.76
CA ALA A 105 -13.60 -13.87 20.36
C ALA A 105 -12.51 -14.89 20.01
N VAL A 106 -11.72 -15.30 21.02
CA VAL A 106 -10.77 -16.41 20.96
C VAL A 106 -10.85 -17.22 22.25
N SER A 107 -10.20 -18.38 22.29
CA SER A 107 -10.05 -19.15 23.54
C SER A 107 -8.75 -19.95 23.58
N ASN A 108 -8.35 -20.38 24.78
CA ASN A 108 -7.15 -21.17 25.04
C ASN A 108 -5.87 -20.50 24.54
N VAL A 109 -5.70 -19.20 24.80
CA VAL A 109 -4.51 -18.46 24.38
C VAL A 109 -3.29 -18.97 25.14
N ARG A 110 -2.24 -19.38 24.41
CA ARG A 110 -0.99 -19.90 24.97
C ARG A 110 0.22 -19.28 24.28
N LYS A 111 1.11 -18.67 25.05
CA LYS A 111 2.44 -18.23 24.58
C LYS A 111 3.36 -19.45 24.44
N ARG A 112 3.92 -19.65 23.25
CA ARG A 112 4.78 -20.80 22.90
C ARG A 112 6.27 -20.53 23.12
N GLY A 113 6.69 -19.26 23.10
CA GLY A 113 8.06 -18.85 23.36
C GLY A 113 8.43 -17.55 22.67
N THR A 114 9.66 -17.11 22.89
CA THR A 114 10.24 -15.90 22.32
C THR A 114 11.60 -16.23 21.69
N MET A 115 11.94 -15.61 20.56
CA MET A 115 13.23 -15.75 19.88
C MET A 115 13.59 -14.48 19.10
N VAL A 116 14.74 -14.46 18.42
CA VAL A 116 15.16 -13.34 17.56
C VAL A 116 15.32 -13.82 16.12
N VAL A 117 14.79 -13.06 15.16
CA VAL A 117 14.86 -13.36 13.72
C VAL A 117 15.08 -12.10 12.85
N PRO A 118 15.81 -12.18 11.72
CA PRO A 118 16.77 -13.22 11.45
C PRO A 118 17.86 -13.23 12.53
N LYS A 119 18.38 -14.43 12.86
CA LYS A 119 19.43 -14.58 13.89
C LYS A 119 20.72 -13.85 13.54
N LYS A 120 20.94 -13.58 12.26
CA LYS A 120 22.07 -12.84 11.71
C LYS A 120 21.51 -11.86 10.67
N GLY A 121 21.83 -10.58 10.81
CA GLY A 121 21.35 -9.50 9.94
C GLY A 121 21.42 -8.17 10.66
N GLU A 122 21.51 -7.07 9.91
CA GLU A 122 21.55 -5.71 10.49
C GLU A 122 20.23 -5.32 11.14
N ILE A 123 19.11 -5.73 10.53
CA ILE A 123 17.77 -5.58 11.12
C ILE A 123 17.38 -6.95 11.67
N GLN A 124 17.18 -6.99 12.98
CA GLN A 124 16.68 -8.15 13.70
C GLN A 124 15.35 -7.79 14.33
N PHE A 125 14.55 -8.80 14.65
CA PHE A 125 13.23 -8.68 15.25
C PHE A 125 13.15 -9.61 16.44
N SER A 126 12.63 -9.10 17.55
CA SER A 126 12.14 -9.92 18.63
C SER A 126 10.85 -10.60 18.16
N ASN A 127 10.76 -11.91 18.32
CA ASN A 127 9.64 -12.71 17.90
C ASN A 127 9.00 -13.41 19.08
N THR A 128 7.68 -13.38 19.17
CA THR A 128 6.90 -14.17 20.12
C THR A 128 5.78 -14.90 19.40
N VAL A 129 5.54 -16.15 19.76
CA VAL A 129 4.51 -16.99 19.13
C VAL A 129 3.39 -17.29 20.13
N PHE A 130 2.14 -17.12 19.69
CA PHE A 130 0.93 -17.47 20.40
C PHE A 130 0.17 -18.55 19.65
N GLN A 131 -0.57 -19.37 20.38
CA GLN A 131 -1.55 -20.30 19.84
C GLN A 131 -2.89 -20.09 20.53
N TYR A 132 -3.98 -20.15 19.77
CA TYR A 132 -5.34 -19.96 20.26
C TYR A 132 -6.35 -20.70 19.38
N LEU A 133 -7.59 -20.77 19.83
CA LEU A 133 -8.74 -21.22 19.06
C LEU A 133 -9.59 -20.01 18.66
N GLN A 134 -9.99 -19.94 17.39
CA GLN A 134 -10.87 -18.90 16.87
C GLN A 134 -12.19 -19.54 16.40
N PRO A 135 -13.36 -19.08 16.90
CA PRO A 135 -14.65 -19.49 16.36
C PRO A 135 -14.78 -19.00 14.90
N ARG A 136 -15.07 -19.92 13.97
CA ARG A 136 -15.38 -19.60 12.58
C ARG A 136 -16.62 -20.35 12.10
N GLY A 137 -17.47 -19.67 11.34
CA GLY A 137 -18.59 -20.28 10.63
C GLY A 137 -18.09 -21.11 9.45
N ILE A 138 -18.26 -22.43 9.50
CA ILE A 138 -17.95 -23.36 8.42
C ILE A 138 -19.20 -24.20 8.21
N ASP A 139 -19.77 -24.17 6.99
CA ASP A 139 -20.97 -24.93 6.62
C ASP A 139 -22.17 -24.71 7.56
N GLY A 140 -22.39 -23.48 8.01
CA GLY A 140 -23.49 -23.12 8.90
C GLY A 140 -23.31 -23.57 10.36
N ARG A 141 -22.14 -24.09 10.73
CA ARG A 141 -21.77 -24.41 12.13
C ARG A 141 -20.58 -23.57 12.57
N THR A 142 -20.57 -23.16 13.84
CA THR A 142 -19.41 -22.48 14.42
C THR A 142 -18.44 -23.52 14.95
N ASN A 143 -17.27 -23.63 14.32
CA ASN A 143 -16.20 -24.52 14.75
C ASN A 143 -15.02 -23.70 15.30
N ASN A 144 -14.36 -24.24 16.33
CA ASN A 144 -13.14 -23.64 16.86
C ASN A 144 -11.94 -24.09 16.02
N VAL A 145 -11.40 -23.17 15.23
CA VAL A 145 -10.23 -23.40 14.37
C VAL A 145 -8.95 -23.07 15.15
N PRO A 146 -7.99 -24.01 15.26
CA PRO A 146 -6.72 -23.74 15.91
C PRO A 146 -5.83 -22.85 15.02
N ARG A 147 -5.37 -21.73 15.59
CA ARG A 147 -4.53 -20.74 14.92
C ARG A 147 -3.25 -20.46 15.67
N ILE A 148 -2.24 -20.01 14.93
CA ILE A 148 -0.96 -19.53 15.45
C ILE A 148 -0.84 -18.06 15.06
N LEU A 149 -0.41 -17.22 16.01
CA LEU A 149 0.02 -15.86 15.76
C LEU A 149 1.52 -15.76 16.03
N SER A 150 2.29 -15.37 15.02
CA SER A 150 3.68 -14.98 15.15
C SER A 150 3.79 -13.46 15.15
N VAL A 151 4.28 -12.89 16.26
CA VAL A 151 4.52 -11.45 16.40
C VAL A 151 6.00 -11.18 16.20
N TYR A 152 6.35 -10.25 15.32
CA TYR A 152 7.72 -9.79 15.11
C TYR A 152 7.78 -8.30 15.44
N ALA A 153 8.77 -7.85 16.19
CA ALA A 153 8.90 -6.45 16.59
C ALA A 153 10.36 -5.99 16.52
N THR A 154 10.58 -4.80 15.98
CA THR A 154 11.87 -4.11 15.98
C THR A 154 11.64 -2.60 16.06
N ALA A 155 12.70 -1.83 16.28
CA ALA A 155 12.69 -0.39 16.22
C ALA A 155 13.71 0.10 15.20
N ALA A 156 13.34 1.14 14.44
CA ALA A 156 14.19 1.85 13.49
C ALA A 156 13.54 3.20 13.17
N HIS A 157 14.28 4.17 12.60
CA HIS A 157 13.69 5.44 12.15
C HIS A 157 12.82 6.16 13.18
N ASN A 158 13.18 6.07 14.46
CA ASN A 158 12.37 6.62 15.56
C ASN A 158 10.94 6.03 15.68
N HIS A 159 10.74 4.80 15.18
CA HIS A 159 9.46 4.09 15.16
C HIS A 159 9.64 2.61 15.55
N PHE A 160 8.61 2.04 16.15
CA PHE A 160 8.45 0.60 16.27
C PHE A 160 7.79 0.04 15.02
N PHE A 161 8.35 -1.04 14.50
CA PHE A 161 7.80 -1.86 13.43
C PHE A 161 7.32 -3.17 14.04
N LYS A 162 6.05 -3.49 13.86
CA LYS A 162 5.43 -4.71 14.39
C LYS A 162 4.72 -5.46 13.27
N ILE A 163 4.97 -6.74 13.18
CA ILE A 163 4.22 -7.67 12.34
C ILE A 163 3.41 -8.59 13.25
N GLN A 164 2.11 -8.71 13.02
CA GLN A 164 1.26 -9.74 13.59
C GLN A 164 0.82 -10.68 12.47
N PHE A 165 1.48 -11.83 12.31
CA PHE A 165 1.18 -12.80 11.27
C PHE A 165 0.41 -13.98 11.84
N SER A 166 -0.87 -14.11 11.49
CA SER A 166 -1.78 -15.12 11.99
C SER A 166 -2.16 -16.13 10.90
N PHE A 167 -2.17 -17.42 11.25
CA PHE A 167 -2.45 -18.49 10.32
C PHE A 167 -3.07 -19.72 10.97
N ASP A 168 -3.81 -20.50 10.18
CA ASP A 168 -4.36 -21.78 10.64
C ASP A 168 -3.25 -22.81 10.84
N VAL A 169 -3.34 -23.63 11.89
CA VAL A 169 -2.32 -24.65 12.18
C VAL A 169 -2.08 -25.60 10.99
N ALA A 170 -3.10 -25.87 10.18
CA ALA A 170 -2.97 -26.69 8.97
C ALA A 170 -2.03 -26.08 7.91
N GLY A 171 -1.91 -24.74 7.88
CA GLY A 171 -1.04 -23.99 6.96
C GLY A 171 0.39 -23.77 7.47
N SER A 172 0.79 -24.41 8.57
CA SER A 172 2.06 -24.08 9.26
C SER A 172 3.31 -24.23 8.40
N LYS A 173 3.32 -25.16 7.43
CA LYS A 173 4.46 -25.37 6.53
C LYS A 173 4.68 -24.17 5.61
N ASP A 174 3.60 -23.67 5.01
CA ASP A 174 3.65 -22.51 4.11
C ASP A 174 3.88 -21.23 4.91
N ALA A 175 3.28 -21.14 6.11
CA ALA A 175 3.45 -20.01 7.02
C ALA A 175 4.92 -19.72 7.33
N ARG A 176 5.75 -20.75 7.53
CA ARG A 176 7.18 -20.54 7.80
C ARG A 176 7.89 -19.83 6.65
N LEU A 177 7.67 -20.27 5.41
CA LEU A 177 8.26 -19.65 4.23
C LEU A 177 7.75 -18.22 4.02
N MET A 178 6.45 -17.99 4.27
CA MET A 178 5.85 -16.66 4.20
C MET A 178 6.42 -15.72 5.25
N ALA A 179 6.58 -16.18 6.49
CA ALA A 179 7.13 -15.38 7.59
C ALA A 179 8.59 -15.00 7.31
N ASP A 180 9.43 -15.95 6.88
CA ASP A 180 10.83 -15.68 6.55
C ASP A 180 10.93 -14.63 5.43
N ARG A 181 10.11 -14.78 4.38
CA ARG A 181 10.03 -13.83 3.26
C ARG A 181 9.54 -12.45 3.71
N MET A 182 8.50 -12.40 4.52
CA MET A 182 7.92 -11.16 5.05
C MET A 182 8.92 -10.39 5.92
N VAL A 183 9.61 -11.07 6.83
CA VAL A 183 10.65 -10.45 7.68
C VAL A 183 11.79 -9.92 6.80
N GLN A 184 12.19 -10.65 5.75
CA GLN A 184 13.21 -10.20 4.81
C GLN A 184 12.78 -8.98 3.98
N GLU A 185 11.57 -9.00 3.43
CA GLU A 185 10.99 -7.88 2.68
C GLU A 185 10.87 -6.64 3.57
N LEU A 186 10.34 -6.79 4.79
CA LEU A 186 10.24 -5.66 5.73
C LEU A 186 11.60 -5.15 6.19
N SER A 187 12.59 -6.03 6.42
CA SER A 187 13.96 -5.62 6.70
C SER A 187 14.53 -4.75 5.58
N THR A 188 14.20 -5.07 4.33
CA THR A 188 14.64 -4.30 3.16
C THR A 188 13.95 -2.94 3.10
N THR A 189 12.63 -2.88 3.34
CA THR A 189 11.89 -1.62 3.49
C THR A 189 12.49 -0.74 4.58
N ILE A 190 12.74 -1.30 5.78
CA ILE A 190 13.30 -0.57 6.93
C ILE A 190 14.71 -0.07 6.65
N LYS A 191 15.56 -0.82 5.94
CA LYS A 191 16.90 -0.33 5.59
C LYS A 191 16.89 0.82 4.57
N GLY A 192 15.74 1.09 3.96
CA GLY A 192 15.61 1.95 2.79
C GLY A 192 16.34 3.29 2.89
N GLY A 193 16.94 3.66 1.76
CA GLY A 193 17.54 4.97 1.47
C GLY A 193 17.08 5.41 0.08
N LEU A 194 15.77 5.33 -0.15
CA LEU A 194 15.18 5.63 -1.45
C LEU A 194 15.39 7.10 -1.80
N SER A 195 15.70 7.33 -3.08
CA SER A 195 15.77 8.69 -3.61
C SER A 195 14.39 9.34 -3.65
N GLU A 196 14.33 10.67 -3.74
CA GLU A 196 13.06 11.38 -3.88
C GLU A 196 12.30 10.97 -5.15
N GLU A 197 13.02 10.68 -6.23
CA GLU A 197 12.42 10.18 -7.47
C GLU A 197 11.77 8.80 -7.25
N GLU A 198 12.43 7.91 -6.51
CA GLU A 198 11.91 6.57 -6.22
C GLU A 198 10.66 6.63 -5.34
N LEU A 199 10.66 7.49 -4.32
CA LEU A 199 9.51 7.73 -3.46
C LEU A 199 8.32 8.32 -4.25
N LEU A 200 8.59 9.27 -5.14
CA LEU A 200 7.57 9.87 -6.00
C LEU A 200 6.94 8.84 -6.94
N LEU A 201 7.75 8.01 -7.60
CA LEU A 201 7.26 6.96 -8.50
C LEU A 201 6.46 5.90 -7.74
N ALA A 202 6.90 5.52 -6.53
CA ALA A 202 6.15 4.63 -5.67
C ALA A 202 4.79 5.24 -5.24
N ALA A 203 4.75 6.55 -4.96
CA ALA A 203 3.50 7.24 -4.63
C ALA A 203 2.54 7.28 -5.83
N CYS A 204 3.06 7.52 -7.04
CA CYS A 204 2.25 7.42 -8.25
C CYS A 204 1.60 6.04 -8.39
N THR A 205 2.38 4.98 -8.16
CA THR A 205 1.88 3.59 -8.20
C THR A 205 0.83 3.33 -7.12
N ALA A 206 1.05 3.75 -5.88
CA ALA A 206 0.10 3.57 -4.78
C ALA A 206 -1.23 4.29 -5.07
N LEU A 207 -1.17 5.53 -5.59
CA LEU A 207 -2.34 6.31 -5.99
C LEU A 207 -3.14 5.61 -7.10
N ILE A 208 -2.48 5.18 -8.17
CA ILE A 208 -3.17 4.57 -9.32
C ILE A 208 -3.78 3.22 -8.93
N ARG A 209 -3.10 2.45 -8.07
CA ARG A 209 -3.58 1.14 -7.62
C ARG A 209 -4.88 1.23 -6.84
N ASN A 210 -4.95 2.12 -5.85
CA ASN A 210 -6.15 2.27 -5.04
C ASN A 210 -6.34 3.70 -4.51
N PRO A 211 -6.86 4.62 -5.35
CA PRO A 211 -7.06 6.02 -4.95
C PRO A 211 -8.09 6.17 -3.82
N ALA A 212 -8.98 5.18 -3.64
CA ALA A 212 -10.08 5.26 -2.68
C ALA A 212 -9.60 5.07 -1.23
N ASP A 213 -8.55 4.29 -1.01
CA ASP A 213 -8.03 3.98 0.32
C ASP A 213 -7.16 5.10 0.91
N TYR A 214 -6.72 4.93 2.16
CA TYR A 214 -5.86 5.90 2.82
C TYR A 214 -4.49 6.04 2.12
N GLY A 215 -3.91 4.93 1.66
CA GLY A 215 -2.58 4.94 1.03
C GLY A 215 -2.58 5.70 -0.29
N GLY A 216 -3.60 5.50 -1.12
CA GLY A 216 -3.79 6.26 -2.34
C GLY A 216 -4.07 7.75 -2.08
N ARG A 217 -4.88 8.08 -1.07
CA ARG A 217 -5.13 9.50 -0.70
C ARG A 217 -3.89 10.20 -0.17
N ALA A 218 -3.09 9.54 0.67
CA ALA A 218 -1.83 10.08 1.15
C ALA A 218 -0.85 10.30 -0.01
N ALA A 219 -0.74 9.32 -0.91
CA ALA A 219 0.07 9.44 -2.12
C ALA A 219 -0.41 10.57 -3.05
N ALA A 220 -1.72 10.79 -3.18
CA ALA A 220 -2.28 11.88 -3.97
C ALA A 220 -1.82 13.26 -3.51
N GLN A 221 -1.72 13.47 -2.19
CA GLN A 221 -1.25 14.74 -1.63
C GLN A 221 0.20 15.00 -2.05
N LEU A 222 1.06 13.99 -1.97
CA LEU A 222 2.45 14.09 -2.40
C LEU A 222 2.57 14.34 -3.90
N VAL A 223 1.86 13.56 -4.72
CA VAL A 223 1.87 13.71 -6.19
C VAL A 223 1.42 15.11 -6.60
N LEU A 224 0.36 15.64 -6.00
CA LEU A 224 -0.12 16.99 -6.28
C LEU A 224 0.86 18.07 -5.82
N ALA A 225 1.48 17.91 -4.64
CA ALA A 225 2.47 18.86 -4.16
C ALA A 225 3.69 18.89 -5.10
N GLN A 226 4.15 17.72 -5.55
CA GLN A 226 5.28 17.63 -6.46
C GLN A 226 4.94 18.18 -7.85
N SER A 227 3.75 17.88 -8.38
CA SER A 227 3.36 18.34 -9.72
C SER A 227 3.29 19.86 -9.85
N GLN A 228 3.01 20.57 -8.76
CA GLN A 228 3.03 22.04 -8.73
C GLN A 228 4.42 22.65 -8.93
N THR A 229 5.48 21.85 -8.77
CA THR A 229 6.88 22.29 -8.93
C THR A 229 7.52 21.82 -10.23
N MET A 230 6.77 21.07 -11.06
CA MET A 230 7.28 20.44 -12.27
C MET A 230 6.75 21.15 -13.53
N ASP A 231 7.61 21.92 -14.19
CA ASP A 231 7.25 22.69 -15.40
C ASP A 231 6.99 21.83 -16.64
N ASN A 232 7.39 20.55 -16.61
CA ASN A 232 7.24 19.61 -17.71
C ASN A 232 5.91 18.84 -17.71
N LEU A 233 4.98 19.21 -16.83
CA LEU A 233 3.65 18.61 -16.73
C LEU A 233 2.57 19.55 -17.29
N ASN A 234 1.99 19.18 -18.43
CA ASN A 234 0.87 19.90 -19.03
C ASN A 234 -0.49 19.38 -18.54
N ILE A 235 -1.47 20.26 -18.45
CA ILE A 235 -2.87 19.89 -18.22
C ILE A 235 -3.71 20.29 -19.42
N TYR A 236 -4.58 19.37 -19.87
CA TYR A 236 -5.57 19.64 -20.91
C TYR A 236 -6.95 19.75 -20.28
N PRO A 237 -7.50 20.97 -20.08
CA PRO A 237 -8.75 21.16 -19.34
C PRO A 237 -9.95 20.44 -19.94
N HIS A 238 -9.99 20.24 -21.26
CA HIS A 238 -11.07 19.54 -21.95
C HIS A 238 -11.13 18.04 -21.61
N LEU A 239 -10.06 17.46 -21.05
CA LEU A 239 -10.07 16.09 -20.53
C LEU A 239 -10.75 15.99 -19.15
N PHE A 240 -11.12 17.13 -18.55
CA PHE A 240 -11.81 17.20 -17.27
C PHE A 240 -13.24 17.69 -17.48
N ALA A 241 -14.07 16.82 -18.05
CA ALA A 241 -15.48 17.07 -18.36
C ALA A 241 -16.35 17.12 -17.08
N TRP A 242 -16.23 18.21 -16.32
CA TRP A 242 -17.10 18.47 -15.19
C TRP A 242 -18.49 18.88 -15.69
N PRO A 243 -19.59 18.30 -15.19
CA PRO A 243 -20.93 18.71 -15.61
C PRO A 243 -21.19 20.21 -15.30
N ASP A 244 -22.04 20.86 -16.08
CA ASP A 244 -22.41 22.26 -15.85
C ASP A 244 -23.20 22.44 -14.55
N GLY A 245 -22.89 23.49 -13.79
CA GLY A 245 -23.51 23.76 -12.47
C GLY A 245 -23.11 22.77 -11.38
N TYR A 246 -22.15 21.89 -11.67
CA TYR A 246 -21.76 20.80 -10.79
C TYR A 246 -20.86 21.28 -9.65
N ARG A 247 -21.26 20.98 -8.42
CA ARG A 247 -20.41 21.17 -7.24
C ARG A 247 -19.29 20.15 -7.33
N LYS A 248 -18.03 20.60 -7.40
CA LYS A 248 -16.83 19.74 -7.49
C LYS A 248 -17.00 18.50 -6.59
N PRO A 249 -17.02 17.27 -7.16
CA PRO A 249 -17.41 16.10 -6.40
C PRO A 249 -16.39 15.83 -5.29
N LYS A 250 -16.87 15.22 -4.21
CA LYS A 250 -16.00 14.72 -3.14
C LYS A 250 -14.98 13.80 -3.82
N ASN A 251 -13.69 14.12 -3.68
CA ASN A 251 -12.56 13.41 -4.29
C ASN A 251 -12.21 13.72 -5.76
N ALA A 252 -12.76 14.76 -6.40
CA ALA A 252 -12.32 15.22 -7.74
C ALA A 252 -10.80 15.48 -7.84
N ASN A 253 -10.18 15.94 -6.75
CA ASN A 253 -8.73 16.15 -6.68
C ASN A 253 -7.92 14.86 -6.88
N LEU A 254 -8.48 13.70 -6.54
CA LEU A 254 -7.82 12.42 -6.76
C LEU A 254 -7.73 12.07 -8.25
N LEU A 255 -8.68 12.53 -9.07
CA LEU A 255 -8.62 12.35 -10.53
C LEU A 255 -7.51 13.22 -11.14
N ILE A 256 -7.38 14.46 -10.69
CA ILE A 256 -6.27 15.34 -11.09
C ILE A 256 -4.93 14.78 -10.63
N ALA A 257 -4.85 14.28 -9.38
CA ALA A 257 -3.65 13.64 -8.87
C ALA A 257 -3.28 12.40 -9.69
N ALA A 258 -4.26 11.56 -10.04
CA ALA A 258 -4.04 10.37 -10.87
C ALA A 258 -3.58 10.73 -12.28
N TYR A 259 -4.12 11.81 -12.86
CA TYR A 259 -3.66 12.35 -14.13
C TYR A 259 -2.17 12.71 -14.06
N PHE A 260 -1.75 13.48 -13.06
CA PHE A 260 -0.33 13.81 -12.88
C PHE A 260 0.52 12.58 -12.57
N ALA A 261 0.03 11.62 -11.78
CA ALA A 261 0.75 10.38 -11.51
C ALA A 261 1.07 9.60 -12.79
N GLY A 262 0.10 9.48 -13.71
CA GLY A 262 0.32 8.82 -15.00
C GLY A 262 1.37 9.54 -15.84
N MET A 263 1.36 10.87 -15.87
CA MET A 263 2.39 11.66 -16.57
C MET A 263 3.78 11.50 -15.94
N ILE A 264 3.86 11.61 -14.61
CA ILE A 264 5.11 11.52 -13.84
C ILE A 264 5.79 10.16 -14.06
N GLN A 265 4.99 9.08 -14.10
CA GLN A 265 5.49 7.72 -14.39
C GLN A 265 6.16 7.58 -15.77
N VAL A 266 5.89 8.49 -16.70
CA VAL A 266 6.55 8.55 -18.01
C VAL A 266 7.72 9.53 -17.98
N VAL A 267 7.45 10.76 -17.53
CA VAL A 267 8.35 11.90 -17.65
C VAL A 267 9.59 11.76 -16.78
N VAL A 268 9.45 11.30 -15.53
CA VAL A 268 10.59 11.18 -14.60
C VAL A 268 11.57 10.09 -15.03
N PRO A 269 11.16 8.82 -15.28
CA PRO A 269 12.10 7.78 -15.65
C PRO A 269 12.81 8.05 -16.98
N GLN A 270 12.12 8.70 -17.92
CA GLN A 270 12.63 9.00 -19.27
C GLN A 270 13.31 10.38 -19.37
N LYS A 271 13.25 11.19 -18.30
CA LYS A 271 13.79 12.56 -18.25
C LYS A 271 13.28 13.44 -19.38
N LEU A 272 11.98 13.40 -19.63
CA LEU A 272 11.36 14.18 -20.71
C LEU A 272 11.17 15.64 -20.30
N GLU A 273 11.33 16.53 -21.27
CA GLU A 273 11.04 17.97 -21.12
C GLU A 273 9.53 18.25 -21.15
N ALA A 274 8.73 17.35 -21.74
CA ALA A 274 7.27 17.33 -21.69
C ALA A 274 6.75 15.95 -22.13
N GLY A 275 5.53 15.59 -21.73
CA GLY A 275 4.82 14.41 -22.24
C GLY A 275 4.04 13.63 -21.18
N GLY A 276 3.57 12.45 -21.57
CA GLY A 276 2.87 11.51 -20.68
C GLY A 276 1.37 11.78 -20.52
N GLU A 277 0.78 12.69 -21.29
CA GLU A 277 -0.61 13.12 -21.12
C GLU A 277 -1.61 12.02 -21.44
N CYS A 278 -1.26 11.10 -22.36
CA CYS A 278 -2.06 9.91 -22.65
C CYS A 278 -2.07 8.94 -21.45
N GLU A 279 -0.90 8.70 -20.86
CA GLU A 279 -0.76 7.88 -19.64
C GLU A 279 -1.47 8.55 -18.45
N GLY A 280 -1.39 9.87 -18.34
CA GLY A 280 -2.18 10.65 -17.38
C GLY A 280 -3.68 10.45 -17.56
N PHE A 281 -4.19 10.55 -18.80
CA PHE A 281 -5.60 10.33 -19.10
C PHE A 281 -6.05 8.90 -18.72
N ILE A 282 -5.26 7.89 -19.06
CA ILE A 282 -5.55 6.49 -18.73
C ILE A 282 -5.55 6.27 -17.21
N ALA A 283 -4.59 6.85 -16.49
CA ALA A 283 -4.51 6.78 -15.04
C ALA A 283 -5.70 7.47 -14.38
N MET A 284 -6.12 8.63 -14.88
CA MET A 284 -7.32 9.34 -14.43
C MET A 284 -8.59 8.49 -14.61
N LEU A 285 -8.79 7.88 -15.78
CA LEU A 285 -9.95 7.01 -16.02
C LEU A 285 -9.94 5.76 -15.13
N SER A 286 -8.77 5.17 -14.90
CA SER A 286 -8.62 4.01 -14.00
C SER A 286 -8.93 4.40 -12.55
N ALA A 287 -8.48 5.58 -12.12
CA ALA A 287 -8.79 6.12 -10.81
C ALA A 287 -10.29 6.43 -10.66
N TYR A 288 -10.92 6.98 -11.70
CA TYR A 288 -12.37 7.21 -11.73
C TYR A 288 -13.14 5.90 -11.58
N GLU A 289 -12.82 4.86 -12.35
CA GLU A 289 -13.47 3.54 -12.25
C GLU A 289 -13.36 2.97 -10.83
N SER A 290 -12.17 3.05 -10.22
CA SER A 290 -11.94 2.62 -8.83
C SER A 290 -12.77 3.42 -7.83
N LEU A 291 -12.79 4.75 -7.94
CA LEU A 291 -13.58 5.61 -7.05
C LEU A 291 -15.09 5.38 -7.24
N ARG A 292 -15.57 5.16 -8.47
CA ARG A 292 -16.97 4.83 -8.77
C ARG A 292 -17.38 3.50 -8.14
N LYS A 293 -16.53 2.46 -8.26
CA LYS A 293 -16.78 1.13 -7.68
C LYS A 293 -16.85 1.15 -6.15
N ASN A 294 -16.17 2.09 -5.50
CA ASN A 294 -16.12 2.23 -4.04
C ASN A 294 -17.06 3.33 -3.52
N ASP A 295 -18.02 3.79 -4.32
CA ASP A 295 -18.97 4.85 -3.99
C ASP A 295 -18.30 6.14 -3.46
N GLN A 296 -17.07 6.41 -3.90
CA GLN A 296 -16.28 7.58 -3.48
C GLN A 296 -16.45 8.79 -4.40
N ILE A 297 -17.04 8.61 -5.57
CA ILE A 297 -17.35 9.69 -6.51
C ILE A 297 -18.70 9.41 -7.17
N GLU A 298 -19.44 10.48 -7.42
CA GLU A 298 -20.68 10.44 -8.20
C GLU A 298 -20.40 10.17 -9.69
N SER A 299 -21.43 9.76 -10.42
CA SER A 299 -21.37 9.55 -11.87
C SER A 299 -21.06 10.85 -12.60
N ILE A 300 -20.08 10.78 -13.50
CA ILE A 300 -19.75 11.82 -14.47
C ILE A 300 -20.03 11.19 -15.85
N PRO A 301 -21.08 11.61 -16.57
CA PRO A 301 -21.55 10.93 -17.78
C PRO A 301 -20.46 10.66 -18.83
N ASP A 302 -19.63 11.67 -19.12
CA ASP A 302 -18.55 11.52 -20.08
C ASP A 302 -17.52 10.49 -19.61
N PHE A 303 -17.14 10.51 -18.33
CA PHE A 303 -16.19 9.52 -17.80
C PHE A 303 -16.80 8.11 -17.76
N ASP A 304 -18.10 7.97 -17.46
CA ASP A 304 -18.80 6.69 -17.52
C ASP A 304 -18.80 6.09 -18.93
N GLU A 305 -18.83 6.91 -19.98
CA GLU A 305 -18.66 6.45 -21.35
C GLU A 305 -17.19 6.17 -21.69
N TRP A 306 -16.27 7.06 -21.29
CA TRP A 306 -14.84 6.95 -21.60
C TRP A 306 -14.19 5.72 -20.97
N VAL A 307 -14.58 5.30 -19.76
CA VAL A 307 -14.05 4.08 -19.14
C VAL A 307 -14.42 2.81 -19.91
N LYS A 308 -15.53 2.82 -20.67
CA LYS A 308 -15.97 1.68 -21.48
C LYS A 308 -15.18 1.53 -22.79
N ALA A 309 -14.38 2.54 -23.17
CA ALA A 309 -13.60 2.50 -24.39
C ALA A 309 -12.57 1.35 -24.35
N ALA A 310 -12.62 0.50 -25.37
CA ALA A 310 -11.69 -0.63 -25.51
C ALA A 310 -10.25 -0.16 -25.76
N ASP A 311 -10.09 0.96 -26.48
CA ASP A 311 -8.80 1.60 -26.73
C ASP A 311 -8.80 3.04 -26.19
N LYS A 312 -8.32 3.19 -24.95
CA LYS A 312 -8.21 4.49 -24.27
C LYS A 312 -7.20 5.43 -24.93
N LYS A 313 -6.22 4.89 -25.69
CA LYS A 313 -5.26 5.73 -26.43
C LYS A 313 -5.91 6.35 -27.65
N ALA A 314 -6.70 5.58 -28.40
CA ALA A 314 -7.48 6.09 -29.52
C ALA A 314 -8.49 7.15 -29.04
N LEU A 315 -9.19 6.88 -27.94
CA LEU A 315 -10.10 7.86 -27.33
C LEU A 315 -9.40 9.16 -26.95
N PHE A 316 -8.22 9.10 -26.31
CA PHE A 316 -7.44 10.29 -25.97
C PHE A 316 -7.11 11.14 -27.21
N GLN A 317 -6.72 10.51 -28.32
CA GLN A 317 -6.45 11.23 -29.57
C GLN A 317 -7.73 11.87 -30.13
N GLU A 318 -8.85 11.16 -30.13
CA GLU A 318 -10.13 11.70 -30.58
C GLU A 318 -10.55 12.94 -29.78
N LEU A 319 -10.46 12.88 -28.45
CA LEU A 319 -10.82 13.99 -27.56
C LEU A 319 -9.91 15.22 -27.71
N LEU A 320 -8.62 15.02 -28.00
CA LEU A 320 -7.68 16.12 -28.25
C LEU A 320 -7.98 16.91 -29.52
N TYR A 321 -8.52 16.26 -30.55
CA TYR A 321 -8.80 16.86 -31.86
C TYR A 321 -10.27 17.16 -32.10
N ALA A 322 -11.14 16.91 -31.11
CA ALA A 322 -12.54 17.29 -31.18
C ALA A 322 -12.64 18.84 -31.22
N PRO A 323 -13.40 19.42 -32.16
CA PRO A 323 -13.61 20.87 -32.18
C PRO A 323 -14.34 21.28 -30.90
N VAL A 324 -13.78 22.27 -30.20
CA VAL A 324 -14.44 22.91 -29.05
C VAL A 324 -15.63 23.70 -29.61
N GLU A 325 -16.85 23.25 -29.32
CA GLU A 325 -18.08 23.99 -29.62
C GLU A 325 -18.24 25.24 -28.74
#